data_AF-A0A1C5HY07-F1
#
_entry.id   AF-A0A1C5HY07-F1
#
_cell.length_a   1.000
_cell.length_b   1.000
_cell.length_c   1.000
_cell.angle_alpha   90.00
_cell.angle_beta   90.00
_cell.angle_gamma   90.00
#
_symmetry.space_group_name_H-M   'P 1'
#
loop_
_entity.id
_entity.type
_entity.pdbx_description
1 polymer ?
#
loop_
_entity_poly.entity_id
_entity_poly.type
_entity_poly.pdbx_seq_one_letter_code
_entity_poly.pdbx_strand_id
1 'polypeptide(L)'
;MALVLPLLLVLVFGIIDFGRMLNKQIALTEAARDAARVASFGGDPSARATRIAGDDVKVKVDGTCADPGRDAQVTVTNDFSFVTPIGLIGGGFDGKVTLTGKGVMPCQ
;
A
#
# COMPACT_ATOMS: atom_id res chain seq x y z
N MET A 1 39.49 11.06 2.26
CA MET A 1 38.33 10.46 2.97
C MET A 1 37.05 11.31 2.74
N ALA A 2 36.71 11.65 1.49
CA ALA A 2 35.53 12.50 1.20
C ALA A 2 34.33 11.71 0.65
N LEU A 3 34.56 10.47 0.18
CA LEU A 3 33.53 9.62 -0.46
C LEU A 3 32.75 8.75 0.53
N VAL A 4 33.25 8.55 1.74
CA VAL A 4 32.59 7.70 2.75
C VAL A 4 31.34 8.37 3.33
N LEU A 5 31.42 9.68 3.57
CA LEU A 5 30.30 10.47 4.08
C LEU A 5 29.08 10.47 3.14
N PRO A 6 29.20 10.78 1.82
CA PRO A 6 28.05 10.73 0.92
C PRO A 6 27.50 9.30 0.74
N LEU A 7 28.37 8.28 0.76
CA LEU A 7 27.93 6.88 0.68
C LEU A 7 27.08 6.48 1.90
N LEU A 8 27.50 6.87 3.10
CA LEU A 8 26.74 6.61 4.33
C LEU A 8 25.39 7.34 4.34
N LEU A 9 25.34 8.59 3.86
CA LEU A 9 24.08 9.35 3.78
C LEU A 9 23.07 8.70 2.85
N VAL A 10 23.49 8.25 1.67
CA VAL A 10 22.61 7.52 0.73
C VAL A 10 22.10 6.22 1.35
N LEU A 11 22.95 5.48 2.05
CA LEU A 11 22.55 4.23 2.71
C LEU A 11 21.53 4.48 3.82
N VAL A 12 21.74 5.48 4.68
CA VAL A 12 20.80 5.81 5.77
C VAL A 12 19.47 6.30 5.22
N PHE A 13 19.49 7.22 4.25
CA PHE A 13 18.26 7.72 3.62
C PHE A 13 17.49 6.62 2.88
N GLY A 14 18.18 5.73 2.17
CA GLY A 14 17.57 4.56 1.55
C GLY A 14 16.89 3.63 2.55
N ILE A 15 17.50 3.36 3.70
CA ILE A 15 16.90 2.53 4.75
C ILE A 15 15.65 3.18 5.34
N ILE A 16 15.66 4.50 5.57
CA ILE A 16 14.51 5.23 6.13
C ILE A 16 13.30 5.15 5.20
N ASP A 17 13.47 5.45 3.92
CA ASP A 17 12.37 5.41 2.95
C ASP A 17 11.91 3.98 2.69
N PHE A 18 12.82 3.01 2.62
CA PHE A 18 12.46 1.60 2.50
C PHE A 18 11.63 1.12 3.70
N GLY A 19 12.01 1.50 4.92
CA GLY A 19 11.26 1.18 6.13
C GLY A 19 9.84 1.75 6.11
N ARG A 20 9.69 3.01 5.67
CA ARG A 20 8.36 3.66 5.53
C ARG A 20 7.51 3.01 4.45
N MET A 21 8.11 2.69 3.30
CA MET A 21 7.43 2.03 2.19
C MET A 21 6.93 0.64 2.61
N LEU A 22 7.77 -0.14 3.30
CA LEU A 22 7.40 -1.46 3.80
C LEU A 22 6.26 -1.39 4.83
N ASN A 23 6.30 -0.43 5.76
CA ASN A 23 5.23 -0.22 6.72
C ASN A 23 3.88 0.03 6.01
N LYS A 24 3.87 0.88 4.98
CA LYS A 24 2.69 1.14 4.16
C LYS A 24 2.24 -0.10 3.38
N GLN A 25 3.17 -0.86 2.81
CA GLN A 25 2.87 -2.09 2.09
C GLN A 25 2.15 -3.11 2.99
N ILE A 26 2.62 -3.29 4.23
CA ILE A 26 2.00 -4.18 5.23
C ILE A 26 0.57 -3.70 5.51
N ALA A 27 0.40 -2.41 5.86
CA ALA A 27 -0.91 -1.82 6.15
C ALA A 27 -1.91 -1.99 4.98
N LEU A 28 -1.47 -1.80 3.73
CA LEU A 28 -2.32 -2.00 2.54
C LEU A 28 -2.75 -3.45 2.37
N THR A 29 -1.86 -4.42 2.61
CA THR A 29 -2.21 -5.85 2.49
C THR A 29 -3.16 -6.31 3.60
N GLU A 30 -2.98 -5.82 4.82
CA GLU A 30 -3.91 -6.08 5.92
C GLU A 30 -5.28 -5.45 5.64
N ALA A 31 -5.29 -4.18 5.22
CA ALA A 31 -6.51 -3.46 4.84
C ALA A 31 -7.27 -4.19 3.73
N ALA A 32 -6.59 -4.68 2.70
CA ALA A 32 -7.22 -5.39 1.59
C ALA A 32 -7.86 -6.72 2.03
N ARG A 33 -7.19 -7.49 2.90
CA ARG A 33 -7.73 -8.76 3.43
C ARG A 33 -8.94 -8.55 4.34
N ASP A 34 -8.87 -7.56 5.22
CA ASP A 34 -9.98 -7.28 6.14
C ASP A 34 -11.17 -6.64 5.40
N ALA A 35 -10.90 -5.78 4.42
CA ALA A 35 -11.93 -5.27 3.52
C ALA A 35 -12.60 -6.37 2.68
N ALA A 36 -11.83 -7.34 2.18
CA ALA A 36 -12.39 -8.50 1.47
C ALA A 36 -13.31 -9.35 2.36
N ARG A 37 -12.99 -9.49 3.65
CA ARG A 37 -13.87 -10.13 4.64
C ARG A 37 -15.15 -9.35 4.88
N VAL A 38 -15.07 -8.02 4.98
CA VAL A 38 -16.29 -7.20 5.13
C VAL A 38 -17.16 -7.29 3.87
N ALA A 39 -16.53 -7.28 2.69
CA ALA A 39 -17.23 -7.47 1.42
C ALA A 39 -17.91 -8.84 1.30
N SER A 40 -17.33 -9.91 1.88
CA SER A 40 -17.95 -11.24 1.86
C SER A 40 -19.24 -11.33 2.68
N PHE A 41 -19.46 -10.41 3.62
CA PHE A 41 -20.69 -10.29 4.41
C PHE A 41 -21.63 -9.17 3.91
N GLY A 42 -21.33 -8.55 2.76
CA GLY A 42 -22.13 -7.46 2.20
C GLY A 42 -21.97 -6.11 2.92
N GLY A 43 -20.94 -5.94 3.75
CA GLY A 43 -20.60 -4.65 4.35
C GLY A 43 -19.84 -3.74 3.38
N ASP A 44 -19.50 -2.52 3.82
CA ASP A 44 -18.71 -1.57 3.02
C ASP A 44 -17.19 -1.82 3.15
N PRO A 45 -16.52 -2.40 2.13
CA PRO A 45 -15.09 -2.64 2.15
C PRO A 45 -14.26 -1.35 2.09
N SER A 46 -14.80 -0.27 1.53
CA SER A 46 -14.07 0.98 1.35
C SER A 46 -13.84 1.67 2.69
N ALA A 47 -14.89 1.86 3.48
CA ALA A 47 -14.80 2.39 4.84
C ALA A 47 -13.88 1.56 5.73
N ARG A 48 -13.84 0.22 5.53
CA ARG A 48 -12.94 -0.65 6.31
C ARG A 48 -11.48 -0.48 5.91
N ALA A 49 -11.18 -0.49 4.61
CA ALA A 49 -9.83 -0.31 4.10
C ALA A 49 -9.25 1.06 4.50
N THR A 50 -10.04 2.13 4.40
CA THR A 50 -9.63 3.50 4.77
C THR A 50 -9.30 3.61 6.26
N ARG A 51 -10.06 2.93 7.14
CA ARG A 51 -9.78 2.93 8.59
C ARG A 51 -8.42 2.30 8.94
N ILE A 52 -7.96 1.33 8.15
CA ILE A 52 -6.72 0.59 8.42
C ILE A 52 -5.53 1.27 7.71
N ALA A 53 -5.66 1.60 6.42
CA ALA A 53 -4.57 2.11 5.61
C ALA A 53 -4.47 3.65 5.57
N GLY A 54 -5.51 4.37 6.02
CA GLY A 54 -5.62 5.83 6.04
C GLY A 54 -6.50 6.39 4.91
N ASP A 55 -6.70 7.71 4.92
CA ASP A 55 -7.63 8.42 4.02
C ASP A 55 -7.14 8.53 2.56
N ASP A 56 -5.81 8.48 2.33
CA ASP A 56 -5.17 8.64 1.01
C ASP A 56 -5.20 7.38 0.14
N VAL A 57 -6.15 6.48 0.38
CA VAL A 57 -6.14 5.12 -0.18
C VAL A 57 -7.30 4.92 -1.15
N LYS A 58 -6.98 4.52 -2.38
CA LYS A 58 -7.96 4.16 -3.41
C LYS A 58 -8.35 2.69 -3.24
N VAL A 59 -9.64 2.43 -3.04
CA VAL A 59 -10.18 1.09 -2.86
C VAL A 59 -10.98 0.70 -4.09
N LYS A 60 -10.64 -0.43 -4.70
CA LYS A 60 -11.35 -1.02 -5.84
C LYS A 60 -11.90 -2.38 -5.43
N VAL A 61 -13.19 -2.59 -5.65
CA VAL A 61 -13.86 -3.88 -5.40
C VAL A 61 -14.10 -4.54 -6.75
N ASP A 62 -13.35 -5.61 -7.02
CA ASP A 62 -13.37 -6.32 -8.32
C ASP A 62 -14.28 -7.58 -8.28
N GLY A 63 -14.69 -8.02 -7.09
CA GLY A 63 -15.61 -9.14 -6.89
C GLY A 63 -16.63 -8.83 -5.81
N THR A 64 -17.91 -8.87 -6.16
CA THR A 64 -19.04 -8.69 -5.23
C THR A 64 -19.78 -10.01 -5.05
N CYS A 65 -20.29 -10.26 -3.86
CA CYS A 65 -21.09 -11.45 -3.53
C CYS A 65 -22.53 -11.38 -4.07
N ALA A 66 -22.70 -10.90 -5.30
CA ALA A 66 -24.00 -10.82 -5.96
C ALA A 66 -24.50 -12.20 -6.43
N ASP A 67 -23.58 -13.12 -6.74
CA ASP A 67 -23.90 -14.46 -7.24
C ASP A 67 -23.24 -15.56 -6.36
N PRO A 68 -23.89 -16.73 -6.17
CA PRO A 68 -23.31 -17.85 -5.44
C PRO A 68 -22.04 -18.39 -6.09
N GLY A 69 -20.99 -18.66 -5.30
CA GLY A 69 -19.74 -19.27 -5.79
C GLY A 69 -18.69 -18.29 -6.34
N ARG A 70 -18.85 -16.98 -6.09
CA ARG A 70 -17.84 -15.96 -6.39
C ARG A 70 -16.98 -15.65 -5.16
N ASP A 71 -15.79 -15.12 -5.40
CA ASP A 71 -14.91 -14.58 -4.36
C ASP A 71 -15.04 -13.05 -4.29
N ALA A 72 -15.14 -12.52 -3.08
CA ALA A 72 -15.00 -11.10 -2.82
C ALA A 72 -13.53 -10.69 -2.98
N GLN A 73 -13.24 -9.78 -3.92
CA GLN A 73 -11.89 -9.29 -4.19
C GLN A 73 -11.81 -7.79 -3.96
N VAL A 74 -10.88 -7.37 -3.10
CA VAL A 74 -10.63 -5.96 -2.80
C VAL A 74 -9.17 -5.64 -3.06
N THR A 75 -8.96 -4.61 -3.88
CA THR A 75 -7.64 -4.06 -4.21
C THR A 75 -7.53 -2.67 -3.60
N VAL A 76 -6.45 -2.42 -2.89
CA VAL A 76 -6.21 -1.20 -2.10
C VAL A 76 -4.91 -0.57 -2.59
N THR A 77 -4.97 0.66 -3.08
CA THR A 77 -3.84 1.35 -3.71
C THR A 77 -3.54 2.67 -3.00
N ASN A 78 -2.27 2.98 -2.78
CA ASN A 78 -1.82 4.24 -2.20
C ASN A 78 -0.60 4.79 -2.95
N ASP A 79 -0.59 6.09 -3.18
CA ASP A 79 0.52 6.77 -3.83
C ASP A 79 1.57 7.12 -2.77
N PHE A 80 2.69 6.39 -2.75
CA PHE A 80 3.78 6.63 -1.82
C PHE A 80 4.75 7.68 -2.37
N SER A 81 5.03 8.70 -1.56
CA SER A 81 6.03 9.73 -1.85
C SER A 81 7.23 9.56 -0.93
N PHE A 82 8.42 9.58 -1.51
CA PHE A 82 9.68 9.55 -0.78
C PHE A 82 9.88 10.85 -0.01
N VAL A 83 10.31 10.74 1.24
CA VAL A 83 10.51 11.91 2.11
C VAL A 83 11.96 12.35 2.14
N THR A 84 12.91 11.44 1.89
CA THR A 84 14.31 11.85 1.84
C THR A 84 14.69 12.29 0.41
N PRO A 85 15.48 13.37 0.26
CA PRO A 85 15.84 13.93 -1.04
C PRO A 85 16.94 13.12 -1.76
N ILE A 86 16.90 11.78 -1.69
CA ILE A 86 17.83 10.90 -2.43
C ILE A 86 17.70 11.12 -3.95
N GLY A 87 16.52 11.50 -4.42
CA GLY A 87 16.27 11.88 -5.81
C GLY A 87 17.11 13.07 -6.29
N LEU A 88 17.52 13.97 -5.39
CA LEU A 88 18.36 15.14 -5.70
C LEU A 88 19.85 14.79 -5.84
N ILE A 89 20.31 13.68 -5.24
CA ILE A 89 21.71 13.25 -5.25
C ILE A 89 21.97 12.17 -6.33
N GLY A 90 20.93 11.47 -6.78
CA GLY A 90 21.02 10.37 -7.76
C GLY A 90 20.04 10.43 -8.94
N GLY A 91 19.40 11.58 -9.20
CA GLY A 91 18.71 11.89 -10.47
C GLY A 91 17.61 10.94 -10.95
N GLY A 92 16.76 10.35 -10.08
CA GLY A 92 15.79 9.37 -10.60
C GLY A 92 14.61 8.87 -9.77
N PHE A 93 14.31 9.41 -8.57
CA PHE A 93 13.19 8.91 -7.74
C PHE A 93 12.20 10.00 -7.30
N ASP A 94 11.90 10.95 -8.19
CA ASP A 94 10.80 11.92 -8.04
C ASP A 94 9.42 11.34 -8.46
N GLY A 95 9.39 10.05 -8.78
CA GLY A 95 8.17 9.35 -9.16
C GLY A 95 7.39 8.91 -7.93
N LYS A 96 6.15 9.39 -7.77
CA LYS A 96 5.17 8.76 -6.87
C LYS A 96 5.14 7.25 -7.16
N VAL A 97 5.43 6.42 -6.17
CA VAL A 97 5.39 4.97 -6.31
C VAL A 97 4.05 4.47 -5.85
N THR A 98 3.26 3.90 -6.75
CA THR A 98 1.95 3.33 -6.43
C THR A 98 2.13 1.99 -5.71
N LEU A 99 1.81 1.94 -4.42
CA LEU A 99 1.77 0.71 -3.64
C LEU A 99 0.38 0.09 -3.74
N THR A 100 0.32 -1.23 -3.91
CA THR A 100 -0.96 -1.96 -4.03
C THR A 100 -0.97 -3.19 -3.12
N GLY A 101 -2.08 -3.37 -2.39
CA GLY A 101 -2.41 -4.57 -1.63
C GLY A 101 -3.68 -5.22 -2.17
N LYS A 102 -3.71 -6.56 -2.26
CA LYS A 102 -4.89 -7.32 -2.72
C LYS A 102 -5.32 -8.34 -1.67
N GLY A 103 -6.62 -8.37 -1.38
CA GLY A 103 -7.25 -9.35 -0.50
C GLY A 103 -8.38 -10.05 -1.24
N VAL A 104 -8.49 -11.37 -1.04
CA VAL A 104 -9.54 -12.21 -1.61
C VAL A 104 -10.13 -13.09 -0.52
N MET A 105 -11.45 -13.23 -0.48
CA MET A 105 -12.19 -14.09 0.44
C MET A 105 -13.37 -14.75 -0.28
N PRO A 106 -13.71 -16.01 0.01
CA PRO A 106 -14.90 -16.64 -0.55
C PRO A 106 -16.18 -15.98 0.01
N CYS A 107 -17.19 -15.81 -0.84
CA CYS A 107 -18.51 -15.35 -0.40
C CYS A 107 -19.20 -16.44 0.43
N GLN A 108 -19.88 -16.04 1.51
CA GLN A 108 -20.74 -16.91 2.31
C GLN A 108 -22.21 -16.80 1.89
#